data_AF-A0A163AB90-F1
#
_entry.id   AF-A0A163AB90-F1
#
_cell.length_a   1.000
_cell.length_b   1.000
_cell.length_c   1.000
_cell.angle_alpha   90.00
_cell.angle_beta   90.00
_cell.angle_gamma   90.00
#
_symmetry.space_group_name_H-M   'P 1'
#
loop_
_entity.id
_entity.type
_entity.pdbx_description
1 polymer ?
#
loop_
_entity_poly.entity_id
_entity_poly.type
_entity_poly.pdbx_seq_one_letter_code
_entity_poly.pdbx_strand_id
1 'polypeptide(L)'
;MTATQLPHEVLAHVASYLSVNEQSRCNTVCKKRNTIFAQLLWSPININIVAKIHVFYDSCEENYLQWGHIVNSLRVATDDIVTDKHLANLQKCFPNITSLSIWRLITKDANKKADWNN
;
A
#
# COMPACT_ATOMS: atom_id res chain seq x y z
N MET A 1 -26.68 -13.26 -18.99
CA MET A 1 -25.42 -12.49 -19.00
C MET A 1 -24.48 -13.11 -17.99
N THR A 2 -23.28 -13.51 -18.42
CA THR A 2 -22.27 -14.04 -17.49
C THR A 2 -21.54 -12.89 -16.82
N ALA A 3 -21.16 -13.06 -15.55
CA ALA A 3 -20.48 -12.01 -14.81
C ALA A 3 -19.15 -11.57 -15.48
N THR A 4 -18.57 -12.38 -16.37
CA THR A 4 -17.35 -12.08 -17.12
C THR A 4 -17.49 -10.97 -18.17
N GLN A 5 -18.72 -10.52 -18.48
CA GLN A 5 -19.00 -9.46 -19.44
C GLN A 5 -19.15 -8.06 -18.80
N LEU A 6 -19.07 -7.97 -17.47
CA LEU A 6 -19.13 -6.68 -16.78
C LEU A 6 -17.90 -5.83 -17.10
N PRO A 7 -18.08 -4.55 -17.47
CA PRO A 7 -16.99 -3.59 -17.61
C PRO A 7 -16.18 -3.46 -16.32
N HIS A 8 -14.89 -3.15 -16.44
CA HIS A 8 -13.98 -3.04 -15.30
C HIS A 8 -14.41 -1.93 -14.33
N GLU A 9 -14.98 -0.85 -14.84
CA GLU A 9 -15.45 0.31 -14.10
C GLU A 9 -16.60 -0.07 -13.17
N VAL A 10 -17.54 -0.90 -13.66
CA VAL A 10 -18.67 -1.37 -12.86
C VAL A 10 -18.17 -2.29 -11.76
N LEU A 11 -17.22 -3.18 -12.06
CA LEU A 11 -16.61 -4.06 -11.05
C LEU A 11 -15.83 -3.28 -9.99
N ALA A 12 -15.05 -2.28 -10.40
CA ALA A 12 -14.34 -1.40 -9.47
C ALA A 12 -15.31 -0.61 -8.58
N HIS A 13 -16.41 -0.11 -9.16
CA HIS A 13 -17.44 0.59 -8.41
C HIS A 13 -18.17 -0.31 -7.41
N VAL A 14 -18.47 -1.57 -7.76
CA VAL A 14 -19.05 -2.53 -6.80
C VAL A 14 -18.04 -2.87 -5.70
N ALA A 15 -16.79 -3.09 -6.08
CA ALA A 15 -15.73 -3.47 -5.14
C ALA A 15 -15.41 -2.37 -4.11
N SER A 16 -15.63 -1.09 -4.43
CA SER A 16 -15.43 0.01 -3.47
C SER A 16 -16.45 0.02 -2.32
N TYR A 17 -17.59 -0.67 -2.46
CA TYR A 17 -18.56 -0.86 -1.37
C TYR A 17 -18.24 -2.08 -0.49
N LEU A 18 -17.29 -2.92 -0.88
CA LEU A 18 -16.90 -4.10 -0.12
C LEU A 18 -15.90 -3.75 0.97
N SER A 19 -15.97 -4.44 2.10
CA SER A 19 -14.92 -4.37 3.12
C SER A 19 -13.59 -4.96 2.61
N VAL A 20 -12.47 -4.59 3.22
CA VAL A 20 -11.13 -5.11 2.87
C VAL A 20 -11.09 -6.65 2.91
N ASN A 21 -11.76 -7.25 3.90
CA ASN A 21 -11.83 -8.72 4.03
C ASN A 21 -12.61 -9.36 2.87
N GLU A 22 -13.70 -8.74 2.42
CA GLU A 22 -14.48 -9.21 1.28
C GLU A 22 -13.72 -9.01 -0.03
N GLN A 23 -13.07 -7.86 -0.22
CA GLN A 23 -12.20 -7.60 -1.36
C GLN A 23 -11.07 -8.65 -1.45
N SER A 24 -10.44 -8.98 -0.32
CA SER A 24 -9.41 -10.03 -0.24
C SER A 24 -9.94 -11.39 -0.68
N ARG A 25 -11.14 -11.77 -0.22
CA ARG A 25 -11.79 -13.02 -0.67
C ARG A 25 -12.08 -12.99 -2.16
N CYS A 26 -12.66 -11.90 -2.68
CA CYS A 26 -12.93 -11.74 -4.12
C CYS A 26 -11.67 -11.80 -4.97
N ASN A 27 -10.53 -11.33 -4.45
CA ASN A 27 -9.23 -11.39 -5.11
C ASN A 27 -8.77 -12.84 -5.43
N THR A 28 -9.22 -13.82 -4.64
CA THR A 28 -8.84 -15.23 -4.82
C THR A 28 -9.71 -16.00 -5.83
N VAL A 29 -10.89 -15.49 -6.16
CA VAL A 29 -11.91 -16.23 -6.94
C VAL A 29 -11.57 -16.32 -8.43
N CYS A 30 -11.03 -15.26 -9.02
CA CYS A 30 -10.78 -15.24 -10.47
C CYS A 30 -9.53 -14.43 -10.83
N LYS A 31 -8.58 -15.08 -11.53
CA LYS A 31 -7.33 -14.45 -12.02
C LYS A 31 -7.58 -13.18 -12.84
N LYS A 32 -8.62 -13.15 -13.67
CA LYS A 32 -8.95 -11.99 -14.53
C LYS A 32 -9.44 -10.78 -13.73
N ARG A 33 -10.00 -11.00 -12.54
CA ARG A 33 -10.51 -9.94 -11.66
C ARG A 33 -9.53 -9.57 -10.56
N ASN A 34 -8.50 -10.37 -10.36
CA ASN A 34 -7.48 -10.18 -9.34
C ASN A 34 -6.85 -8.78 -9.45
N THR A 35 -6.57 -8.31 -10.67
CA THR A 35 -5.98 -6.97 -10.88
C THR A 35 -6.82 -5.83 -10.33
N ILE A 36 -8.15 -5.86 -10.49
CA ILE A 36 -9.05 -4.81 -9.98
C ILE A 36 -9.08 -4.83 -8.45
N PHE A 37 -9.26 -6.01 -7.87
CA PHE A 37 -9.31 -6.14 -6.41
C PHE A 37 -7.96 -5.85 -5.78
N ALA A 38 -6.85 -6.26 -6.41
CA ALA A 38 -5.51 -5.88 -6.01
C ALA A 38 -5.35 -4.36 -6.07
N GLN A 39 -5.74 -3.69 -7.17
CA GLN A 39 -5.63 -2.24 -7.25
C GLN A 39 -6.37 -1.51 -6.11
N LEU A 40 -7.58 -1.95 -5.77
CA LEU A 40 -8.34 -1.36 -4.67
C LEU A 40 -7.75 -1.66 -3.29
N LEU A 41 -7.26 -2.88 -3.07
CA LEU A 41 -6.61 -3.28 -1.82
C LEU A 41 -5.27 -2.57 -1.59
N TRP A 42 -4.58 -2.21 -2.67
CA TRP A 42 -3.25 -1.62 -2.64
C TRP A 42 -3.26 -0.09 -2.81
N SER A 43 -4.34 0.54 -3.30
CA SER A 43 -4.35 2.00 -3.60
C SER A 43 -4.18 2.88 -2.34
N PRO A 44 -4.76 2.55 -1.17
CA PRO A 44 -4.32 3.12 0.09
C PRO A 44 -3.69 2.07 1.01
N ILE A 45 -2.39 2.18 1.29
CA ILE A 45 -1.75 1.38 2.33
C ILE A 45 -1.76 2.16 3.64
N ASN A 46 -2.32 1.54 4.68
CA ASN A 46 -2.19 2.02 6.05
C ASN A 46 -1.27 1.09 6.85
N ILE A 47 -0.10 1.61 7.22
CA ILE A 47 0.86 0.96 8.09
C ILE A 47 0.66 1.53 9.49
N ASN A 48 -0.16 0.84 10.30
CA ASN A 48 -0.49 1.22 11.67
C ASN A 48 0.17 0.32 12.73
N ILE A 49 0.94 -0.69 12.30
CA ILE A 49 1.57 -1.66 13.18
C ILE A 49 3.07 -1.64 12.93
N VAL A 50 3.82 -1.49 14.00
CA VAL A 50 5.28 -1.43 14.05
C VAL A 50 5.93 -2.66 13.40
N ALA A 51 5.40 -3.85 13.67
CA ALA A 51 5.88 -5.08 13.05
C ALA A 51 5.85 -5.02 11.52
N LYS A 52 4.88 -4.30 10.92
CA LYS A 52 4.84 -4.11 9.46
C LYS A 52 5.92 -3.14 9.00
N ILE A 53 6.30 -2.13 9.78
CA ILE A 53 7.42 -1.23 9.45
C ILE A 53 8.74 -2.02 9.46
N HIS A 54 8.92 -2.91 10.44
CA HIS A 54 10.13 -3.74 10.50
C HIS A 54 10.24 -4.74 9.35
N VAL A 55 9.13 -5.19 8.76
CA VAL A 55 9.18 -5.99 7.54
C VAL A 55 9.90 -5.24 6.40
N PHE A 56 9.76 -3.91 6.33
CA PHE A 56 10.48 -3.07 5.36
C PHE A 56 11.92 -2.73 5.79
N TYR A 57 12.40 -3.21 6.93
CA TYR A 57 13.73 -2.90 7.48
C TYR A 57 14.84 -3.59 6.67
N ASP A 58 14.63 -4.87 6.32
CA ASP A 58 15.66 -5.72 5.72
C ASP A 58 15.55 -5.80 4.20
N SER A 59 14.34 -5.80 3.66
CA SER A 59 14.11 -5.77 2.21
C SER A 59 12.69 -5.32 1.88
N CYS A 60 12.50 -4.87 0.65
CA CYS A 60 11.17 -4.80 0.09
C CYS A 60 10.72 -6.22 -0.21
N GLU A 61 9.76 -6.78 0.54
CA GLU A 61 9.29 -8.14 0.24
C GLU A 61 8.79 -8.22 -1.21
N GLU A 62 8.90 -9.40 -1.83
CA GLU A 62 8.49 -9.64 -3.22
C GLU A 62 7.06 -9.16 -3.52
N ASN A 63 6.16 -9.26 -2.54
CA ASN A 63 4.79 -8.78 -2.65
C ASN A 63 4.71 -7.26 -2.85
N TYR A 64 5.56 -6.50 -2.17
CA TYR A 64 5.63 -5.05 -2.32
C TYR A 64 6.34 -4.66 -3.61
N LEU A 65 7.28 -5.45 -4.11
CA LEU A 65 7.84 -5.24 -5.45
C LEU A 65 6.79 -5.46 -6.54
N GLN A 66 5.94 -6.47 -6.36
CA GLN A 66 4.90 -6.80 -7.34
C GLN A 66 3.82 -5.71 -7.43
N TRP A 67 3.37 -5.16 -6.30
CA TRP A 67 2.20 -4.27 -6.25
C TRP A 67 2.49 -2.85 -5.78
N GLY A 68 3.70 -2.58 -5.29
CA GLY A 68 4.07 -1.29 -4.71
C GLY A 68 3.98 -0.12 -5.67
N HIS A 69 4.14 -0.37 -6.97
CA HIS A 69 3.95 0.63 -8.02
C HIS A 69 2.49 1.12 -8.16
N ILE A 70 1.51 0.39 -7.61
CA ILE A 70 0.09 0.76 -7.63
C ILE A 70 -0.27 1.68 -6.46
N VAL A 71 0.54 1.65 -5.40
CA VAL A 71 0.32 2.41 -4.18
C VAL A 71 0.54 3.88 -4.47
N ASN A 72 -0.52 4.67 -4.37
CA ASN A 72 -0.47 6.13 -4.55
C ASN A 72 -0.65 6.89 -3.23
N SER A 73 -1.24 6.26 -2.22
CA SER A 73 -1.43 6.83 -0.90
C SER A 73 -0.85 5.92 0.18
N LEU A 74 0.10 6.45 0.95
CA LEU A 74 0.71 5.77 2.08
C LEU A 74 0.42 6.55 3.37
N ARG A 75 -0.20 5.86 4.33
CA ARG A 75 -0.34 6.36 5.71
C ARG A 75 0.53 5.53 6.63
N VAL A 76 1.42 6.18 7.35
CA VAL A 76 2.27 5.54 8.35
C VAL A 76 1.94 6.15 9.71
N ALA A 77 1.40 5.33 10.60
CA ALA A 77 1.13 5.68 11.98
C ALA A 77 1.87 4.69 12.87
N THR A 78 2.84 5.20 13.64
CA THR A 78 3.63 4.37 14.56
C THR A 78 4.04 5.20 15.75
N ASP A 79 4.00 4.60 16.94
CA ASP A 79 4.48 5.24 18.17
C ASP A 79 5.99 4.96 18.40
N ASP A 80 6.62 4.24 17.47
CA ASP A 80 8.03 3.84 17.54
C ASP A 80 8.99 4.77 16.80
N ILE A 81 10.28 4.55 17.08
CA ILE A 81 11.36 5.30 16.46
C ILE A 81 11.55 4.85 15.00
N VAL A 82 11.32 5.78 14.08
CA VAL A 82 11.59 5.56 12.65
C VAL A 82 12.84 6.35 12.26
N THR A 83 13.77 5.65 11.61
CA THR A 83 14.99 6.23 11.07
C THR A 83 14.78 6.60 9.60
N ASP A 84 15.61 7.49 9.05
CA ASP A 84 15.55 7.83 7.63
C ASP A 84 15.80 6.62 6.73
N LYS A 85 16.55 5.62 7.21
CA LYS A 85 16.74 4.36 6.50
C LYS A 85 15.41 3.64 6.28
N HIS A 86 14.51 3.65 7.27
CA HIS A 86 13.18 3.04 7.13
C HIS A 86 12.35 3.78 6.09
N LEU A 87 12.38 5.12 6.13
CA LEU A 87 11.67 5.96 5.17
C LEU A 87 12.22 5.75 3.75
N ALA A 88 13.53 5.69 3.59
CA ALA A 88 14.17 5.43 2.30
C ALA A 88 13.82 4.04 1.73
N ASN A 89 13.71 3.01 2.57
CA ASN A 89 13.26 1.69 2.13
C ASN A 89 11.79 1.69 1.74
N LEU A 90 10.92 2.37 2.50
CA LEU A 90 9.51 2.54 2.14
C LEU A 90 9.36 3.25 0.79
N GLN A 91 10.16 4.29 0.54
CA GLN A 91 10.16 5.00 -0.74
C GLN A 91 10.55 4.09 -1.91
N LYS A 92 11.54 3.20 -1.72
CA LYS A 92 11.92 2.20 -2.73
C LYS A 92 10.79 1.20 -3.01
N CYS A 93 10.03 0.82 -1.99
CA CYS A 93 8.89 -0.08 -2.15
C CYS A 93 7.71 0.54 -2.88
N PHE A 94 7.54 1.85 -2.75
CA PHE A 94 6.36 2.56 -3.22
C PHE A 94 6.75 3.76 -4.07
N PRO A 95 7.29 3.53 -5.28
CA PRO A 95 7.89 4.59 -6.09
C PRO A 95 6.88 5.63 -6.61
N ASN A 96 5.58 5.31 -6.63
CA ASN A 96 4.53 6.13 -7.21
C ASN A 96 3.62 6.81 -6.16
N ILE A 97 4.10 6.96 -4.91
CA ILE A 97 3.34 7.67 -3.88
C ILE A 97 3.16 9.13 -4.28
N THR A 98 1.92 9.58 -4.31
CA THR A 98 1.53 10.99 -4.50
C THR A 98 1.00 11.62 -3.21
N SER A 99 0.59 10.79 -2.24
CA SER A 99 0.08 11.22 -0.95
C SER A 99 0.74 10.45 0.18
N LEU A 100 1.57 11.14 0.96
CA LEU A 100 2.20 10.60 2.16
C LEU A 100 1.65 11.29 3.41
N SER A 101 1.13 10.50 4.35
CA SER A 101 0.73 11.00 5.66
C SER A 101 1.44 10.22 6.75
N ILE A 102 2.28 10.91 7.51
CA ILE A 102 3.03 10.31 8.60
C ILE A 102 2.69 11.01 9.91
N TRP A 103 2.39 10.20 10.94
CA TRP A 103 1.79 10.66 12.18
C TRP A 103 2.35 9.84 13.35
N ARG A 104 2.54 10.51 14.49
CA ARG A 104 3.12 9.97 15.74
C ARG A 104 4.58 9.51 15.67
N LEU A 105 5.31 9.87 14.63
CA LEU A 105 6.73 9.55 14.51
C LEU A 105 7.59 10.12 15.64
N ILE A 106 8.40 9.25 16.23
CA ILE A 106 9.58 9.66 17.00
C ILE A 106 10.79 9.52 16.07
N THR A 107 11.23 10.61 15.44
CA THR A 107 12.41 10.56 14.57
C THR A 107 13.69 10.71 15.39
N LYS A 108 14.60 9.73 15.33
CA LYS A 108 15.93 9.84 15.98
C LYS A 108 16.90 10.77 15.23
N ASP A 109 16.70 10.96 13.92
CA ASP A 109 17.67 11.61 13.03
C ASP A 109 17.00 12.62 12.07
N ALA A 110 16.20 13.57 12.56
CA ALA A 110 15.43 14.52 11.72
C ALA A 110 16.26 15.40 10.73
N ASN A 111 17.59 15.23 10.67
CA ASN A 111 18.52 16.02 9.87
C ASN A 111 18.92 15.39 8.52
N LYS A 112 18.53 14.15 8.18
CA LYS A 112 18.76 13.58 6.83
C LYS A 112 17.43 13.35 6.11
N LYS A 113 16.91 14.40 5.49
CA LYS A 113 15.65 14.38 4.73
C LYS A 113 15.63 13.25 3.70
N ALA A 114 14.81 12.22 3.92
CA ALA A 114 14.20 11.49 2.82
C ALA A 114 13.42 12.50 1.98
N ASP A 115 13.77 12.62 0.70
CA ASP A 115 13.09 13.54 -0.21
C ASP A 115 11.90 12.82 -0.84
N TRP A 116 10.70 13.18 -0.41
CA TRP A 116 9.43 12.64 -0.89
C TRP A 116 8.78 13.54 -1.95
N ASN A 117 9.45 14.63 -2.35
CA ASN A 117 9.00 15.54 -3.40
C ASN A 117 9.65 15.13 -4.73
N ASN A 118 9.20 14.03 -5.34
CA ASN A 118 9.46 13.76 -6.76
C ASN A 118 8.40 14.44 -7.63
#